data_AF-A0A925RJK6-F1
#
_entry.id   AF-A0A925RJK6-F1
#
_cell.length_a   1.000
_cell.length_b   1.000
_cell.length_c   1.000
_cell.angle_alpha   90.00
_cell.angle_beta   90.00
_cell.angle_gamma   90.00
#
_symmetry.space_group_name_H-M   'P 1'
#
loop_
_entity.id
_entity.type
_entity.pdbx_description
1 polymer ?
#
loop_
_entity_poly.entity_id
_entity_poly.type
_entity_poly.pdbx_seq_one_letter_code
_entity_poly.pdbx_strand_id
1 'polypeptide(L)' 'MDIGIAVMVLVALVLPAREMFASAAFKGTEQEHLALALAEARTLARPDDGAAISDLSRRLGGAGFKDWAVEAALRGSERA' A
#
# COMPACT_ATOMS: atom_id res chain seq x y z
N MET A 1 26.17 6.65 -34.96
CA MET A 1 25.78 7.02 -33.58
C MET A 1 24.28 7.12 -33.55
N ASP A 2 23.63 6.41 -32.64
CA ASP A 2 22.18 6.45 -32.47
C ASP A 2 21.81 7.75 -31.73
N ILE A 3 21.07 8.62 -32.41
CA ILE A 3 20.62 9.91 -31.86
C ILE A 3 19.74 9.69 -30.62
N GLY A 4 18.98 8.59 -30.56
CA GLY A 4 18.16 8.24 -29.40
C GLY A 4 19.01 8.02 -28.15
N ILE A 5 20.13 7.31 -28.30
CA ILE A 5 21.08 7.08 -27.18
C ILE A 5 21.71 8.41 -26.75
N ALA A 6 22.13 9.25 -27.70
CA ALA A 6 22.74 10.54 -27.39
C ALA A 6 21.77 11.46 -26.61
N VAL A 7 20.49 11.47 -26.98
CA VAL A 7 19.45 12.25 -26.28
C VAL A 7 19.21 11.72 -24.86
N MET A 8 19.14 10.40 -24.66
CA MET A 8 18.96 9.82 -23.32
C MET A 8 20.13 10.16 -22.39
N VAL A 9 21.37 10.06 -22.89
CA VAL A 9 22.57 10.41 -22.12
C VAL A 9 22.58 11.89 -21.77
N LEU A 10 22.24 12.77 -22.71
CA LEU A 10 22.18 14.21 -22.47
C LEU A 10 21.14 14.54 -21.38
N VAL A 11 19.95 13.94 -21.46
CA VAL A 11 18.87 14.14 -20.48
C VAL A 11 19.29 13.67 -19.08
N ALA A 12 19.97 12.52 -18.98
CA ALA A 12 20.46 11.99 -17.70
C ALA A 12 21.56 12.87 -17.08
N LEU A 13 22.39 13.53 -17.90
CA LEU A 13 23.46 14.43 -17.43
C LEU A 13 22.95 15.84 -17.07
N VAL A 14 21.92 16.32 -17.76
CA VAL A 14 21.38 17.68 -17.56
C VAL A 14 20.34 17.72 -16.43
N LEU A 15 19.59 16.63 -16.21
CA LEU A 15 18.62 16.60 -15.13
C LEU A 15 19.34 16.43 -13.78
N PRO A 16 19.20 17.37 -12.83
CA PRO A 16 19.73 17.19 -11.49
C PRO A 16 19.10 15.95 -10.86
N ALA A 17 19.89 15.22 -10.09
CA ALA A 17 19.40 14.10 -9.29
C ALA A 17 18.25 14.59 -8.43
N ARG A 18 17.01 14.31 -8.86
CA ARG A 18 15.85 14.50 -8.01
C ARG A 18 16.05 13.52 -6.87
N GLU A 19 16.33 14.04 -5.69
CA GLU A 19 16.20 13.26 -4.46
C GLU A 19 14.76 12.71 -4.45
N MET A 20 14.62 11.43 -4.80
CA MET A 20 13.39 10.70 -4.59
C MET A 20 13.27 10.51 -3.08
N PHE A 21 12.76 11.53 -2.40
CA PHE A 21 12.21 11.35 -1.07
C PHE A 21 11.01 10.41 -1.21
N ALA A 22 11.26 9.12 -1.05
CA ALA A 22 10.22 8.14 -0.83
C ALA A 22 9.57 8.46 0.52
N SER A 23 8.65 9.42 0.53
CA SER A 23 7.84 9.67 1.72
C SER A 23 6.95 8.45 1.95
N ALA A 24 6.77 8.05 3.20
CA ALA A 24 5.89 6.94 3.55
C ALA A 24 4.52 7.11 2.87
N ALA A 25 4.06 6.07 2.18
CA ALA A 25 2.79 6.06 1.47
C ALA A 25 1.57 6.31 2.39
N PHE A 26 1.78 6.18 3.71
CA PHE A 26 0.79 6.44 4.74
C PHE A 26 1.34 7.42 5.79
N LYS A 27 0.67 8.56 5.99
CA LYS A 27 0.97 9.54 7.07
C LYS A 27 0.38 9.11 8.42
N GLY A 28 0.49 7.83 8.76
CA GLY A 28 0.10 7.31 10.08
C GLY A 28 1.27 7.25 11.05
N THR A 29 0.97 7.26 12.34
CA THR A 29 1.91 6.94 13.41
C THR A 29 2.39 5.49 13.30
N GLU A 30 3.56 5.18 13.85
CA GLU A 30 4.12 3.81 13.87
C GLU A 30 3.14 2.80 14.52
N GLN A 31 2.39 3.23 15.54
CA GLN A 31 1.36 2.42 16.18
C GLN A 31 0.20 2.08 15.23
N GLU A 32 -0.22 3.00 14.37
CA GLU A 32 -1.26 2.75 13.37
C GLU A 32 -0.78 1.78 12.30
N HIS A 33 0.49 1.87 11.89
CA HIS A 33 1.09 0.93 10.94
C HIS A 33 1.17 -0.47 11.53
N LEU A 34 1.64 -0.59 12.77
CA LEU A 34 1.71 -1.87 13.47
C LEU A 34 0.32 -2.47 13.67
N ALA A 35 -0.66 -1.67 14.07
CA ALA A 35 -2.02 -2.14 14.30
C ALA A 35 -2.70 -2.61 13.00
N LEU A 36 -2.41 -1.97 11.86
CA LEU A 36 -2.86 -2.39 10.55
C LEU A 36 -2.19 -3.71 10.14
N ALA A 37 -0.87 -3.83 10.31
CA ALA A 37 -0.12 -5.05 9.99
C ALA A 37 -0.58 -6.26 10.83
N LEU A 38 -0.90 -6.05 12.11
CA LEU A 38 -1.44 -7.11 12.96
C LEU A 38 -2.84 -7.55 12.54
N ALA A 39 -3.69 -6.59 12.12
CA ALA A 39 -5.01 -6.91 11.59
C ALA A 39 -4.90 -7.75 10.31
N GLU A 40 -3.99 -7.38 9.40
CA GLU A 40 -3.72 -8.14 8.19
C GLU A 40 -3.20 -9.55 8.51
N ALA A 41 -2.19 -9.67 9.37
CA ALA A 41 -1.63 -10.95 9.81
C ALA A 41 -2.71 -11.87 10.41
N ARG A 42 -3.67 -11.30 11.16
CA ARG A 42 -4.78 -12.06 11.73
C ARG A 42 -5.70 -12.63 10.65
N THR A 43 -6.00 -11.87 9.60
CA THR A 43 -6.79 -12.37 8.46
C THR A 43 -6.07 -13.45 7.65
N LEU A 44 -4.73 -13.42 7.60
CA LEU A 44 -3.93 -14.49 6.99
C LEU A 44 -3.92 -15.77 7.83
N ALA A 45 -3.83 -15.63 9.16
CA ALA A 45 -3.84 -16.77 10.07
C ALA A 45 -5.22 -17.42 10.24
N ARG A 46 -6.30 -16.63 10.11
CA ARG A 46 -7.69 -17.09 10.20
C ARG A 46 -8.53 -16.45 9.09
N PRO A 47 -8.45 -16.99 7.86
CA PRO A 47 -9.14 -16.42 6.70
C PRO A 47 -10.67 -16.51 6.79
N ASP A 48 -11.18 -17.38 7.66
CA ASP A 48 -12.62 -17.61 7.86
C ASP A 48 -13.19 -16.79 9.04
N ASP A 49 -12.33 -16.06 9.77
CA ASP A 49 -12.75 -15.19 10.87
C ASP A 49 -13.28 -13.86 10.31
N GLY A 50 -14.59 -13.83 10.02
CA GLY A 50 -15.26 -12.64 9.50
C GLY A 50 -15.10 -11.39 10.36
N ALA A 51 -14.89 -11.54 11.68
CA ALA A 51 -14.62 -10.41 12.56
C ALA A 51 -13.22 -9.82 12.33
N ALA A 52 -12.22 -10.67 12.06
CA ALA A 52 -10.88 -10.21 11.68
C ALA A 52 -10.88 -9.46 10.35
N ILE A 53 -11.64 -9.95 9.37
CA ILE A 53 -11.76 -9.30 8.05
C ILE A 53 -12.50 -7.96 8.15
N SER A 54 -13.57 -7.89 8.96
CA SER A 54 -14.28 -6.65 9.23
C SER A 54 -13.40 -5.60 9.93
N ASP A 55 -12.57 -6.02 10.89
CA ASP A 55 -11.64 -5.10 11.57
C ASP A 55 -10.55 -4.59 10.61
N LEU A 56 -10.00 -5.44 9.75
CA LEU A 56 -9.04 -5.03 8.71
C LEU A 56 -9.66 -4.02 7.74
N SER A 57 -10.86 -4.31 7.22
CA SER A 57 -11.59 -3.40 6.32
C SER A 57 -11.85 -2.04 6.98
N ARG A 58 -12.31 -2.04 8.23
CA ARG A 58 -12.55 -0.81 9.00
C ARG A 58 -11.27 0.01 9.18
N ARG A 59 -10.14 -0.62 9.51
CA ARG A 59 -8.85 0.06 9.70
C ARG A 59 -8.30 0.64 8.39
N LEU A 60 -8.40 -0.12 7.29
CA LEU A 60 -8.05 0.37 5.95
C LEU A 60 -8.91 1.58 5.57
N GLY A 61 -10.21 1.54 5.84
CA GLY A 61 -11.13 2.66 5.61
C GLY A 61 -10.78 3.89 6.44
N GLY A 62 -10.47 3.70 7.73
CA GLY A 62 -10.01 4.78 8.62
C GLY A 62 -8.66 5.39 8.21
N ALA A 63 -7.78 4.58 7.62
CA ALA A 63 -6.50 5.01 7.07
C ALA A 63 -6.61 5.65 5.66
N GLY A 64 -7.81 5.69 5.07
CA GLY A 64 -8.04 6.29 3.75
C GLY A 64 -7.82 5.35 2.56
N PHE A 65 -7.46 4.09 2.80
CA PHE A 65 -7.27 3.06 1.78
C PHE A 65 -8.60 2.42 1.36
N LYS A 66 -9.49 3.23 0.79
CA LYS A 66 -10.88 2.83 0.50
C LYS A 66 -10.98 1.64 -0.45
N ASP A 67 -10.13 1.59 -1.49
CA ASP A 67 -10.15 0.50 -2.47
C ASP A 67 -9.76 -0.83 -1.82
N TRP A 68 -8.70 -0.83 -1.00
CA TRP A 68 -8.27 -2.02 -0.26
C TRP A 68 -9.25 -2.40 0.85
N ALA A 69 -9.92 -1.43 1.48
CA ALA A 69 -10.97 -1.70 2.47
C ALA A 69 -12.15 -2.46 1.85
N VAL A 70 -12.56 -2.07 0.63
CA VAL A 70 -13.61 -2.74 -0.14
C VAL A 70 -13.14 -4.13 -0.57
N GLU A 71 -11.93 -4.25 -1.09
CA GLU A 71 -11.37 -5.55 -1.51
C GLU A 71 -11.28 -6.53 -0.33
N ALA A 72 -10.84 -6.08 0.84
CA ALA A 72 -10.79 -6.89 2.05
C ALA A 72 -12.19 -7.37 2.46
N ALA A 73 -13.20 -6.50 2.41
CA ALA A 73 -14.58 -6.86 2.71
C ALA A 73 -15.17 -7.86 1.70
N LEU A 74 -14.89 -7.67 0.40
CA LEU A 74 -15.32 -8.60 -0.65
C LEU A 74 -14.72 -10.00 -0.44
N ARG A 75 -13.40 -10.07 -0.26
CA ARG A 75 -12.69 -11.33 0.01
C ARG A 75 -13.16 -12.03 1.28
N GLY A 76 -13.67 -11.29 2.26
CA GLY A 76 -14.29 -11.86 3.44
C GLY A 76 -15.66 -12.44 3.16
N SER A 77 -16.49 -11.71 2.41
CA SER A 77 -17.83 -12.17 2.03
C SER A 77 -17.81 -13.41 1.14
N GLU A 78 -16.76 -13.60 0.33
CA GLU A 78 -16.59 -14.80 -0.51
C GLU A 78 -16.23 -16.06 0.29
N ARG A 79 -15.76 -15.91 1.53
CA ARG A 79 -15.32 -17.02 2.39
C ARG A 79 -16.30 -17.39 3.51
N ALA A 80 -17.29 -16.54 3.78
CA ALA A 80 -18.33 -16.73 4.79
C ALA A 80 -19.50 -17.56 4.26
#